data_AF-A0A7V5G4M0-F1
#
_entry.id   AF-A0A7V5G4M0-F1
#
_cell.length_a   1.000
_cell.length_b   1.000
_cell.length_c   1.000
_cell.angle_alpha   90.00
_cell.angle_beta   90.00
_cell.angle_gamma   90.00
#
_symmetry.space_group_name_H-M   'P 1'
#
loop_
_entity.id
_entity.type
_entity.pdbx_description
1 polymer ?
#
loop_
_entity_poly.entity_id
_entity_poly.type
_entity_poly.pdbx_seq_one_letter_code
_entity_poly.pdbx_strand_id
1 'polypeptide(L)'
;NGGQLEIGWLPPLLKSANNGKINSGGSGFLDVSGVVTLIDKPKNVSRAYGDIHPDGNPHFATDIHNIIPIAKLISMKLSIIDPSHKSTYEANYKSFATKMEDLTKKLKTQYQSCKGKKVVQYHELFNYALNAYGVEDIGNIEPLPGITPSSKHTLELINSMREQNVKTILQDVYHEKKTAKFIADKTGAKVSIVPQDVGAVDGADDLESFYKMVAQRICQ
;
A
#
# COMPACT_ATOMS: atom_id res chain seq x y z
N ASN A 1 10.82 0.83 3.99
CA ASN A 1 9.49 0.65 4.59
C ASN A 1 9.57 0.01 5.96
N GLY A 2 9.93 -1.27 6.06
CA GLY A 2 9.70 -2.06 7.27
C GLY A 2 8.41 -2.87 7.16
N GLY A 3 7.88 -3.34 8.29
CA GLY A 3 6.72 -4.25 8.30
C GLY A 3 7.06 -5.60 7.66
N GLN A 4 8.33 -6.00 7.76
CA GLN A 4 8.89 -7.22 7.16
C GLN A 4 8.89 -7.28 5.63
N LEU A 5 8.57 -6.20 4.93
CA LEU A 5 8.59 -6.18 3.46
C LEU A 5 9.97 -6.54 2.91
N GLU A 6 11.02 -6.02 3.54
CA GLU A 6 12.40 -6.19 3.10
C GLU A 6 13.13 -7.36 3.77
N ILE A 7 12.46 -8.14 4.64
CA ILE A 7 13.12 -9.19 5.45
C ILE A 7 13.80 -10.27 4.60
N GLY A 8 13.28 -10.53 3.40
CA GLY A 8 13.80 -11.55 2.49
C GLY A 8 15.15 -11.19 1.85
N TRP A 9 15.53 -9.90 1.80
CA TRP A 9 16.72 -9.44 1.06
C TRP A 9 17.59 -8.43 1.81
N LEU A 10 17.03 -7.64 2.72
CA LEU A 10 17.78 -6.59 3.44
C LEU A 10 18.80 -7.14 4.44
N PRO A 11 18.52 -8.18 5.25
CA PRO A 11 19.50 -8.71 6.21
C PRO A 11 20.85 -9.16 5.59
N PRO A 12 20.90 -9.95 4.49
CA PRO A 12 22.17 -10.30 3.88
C PRO A 12 22.89 -9.08 3.28
N LEU A 13 22.15 -8.09 2.76
CA LEU A 13 22.73 -6.84 2.26
C LEU A 13 23.39 -6.02 3.39
N LEU A 14 22.71 -5.85 4.53
CA LEU A 14 23.25 -5.17 5.70
C LEU A 14 24.50 -5.88 6.25
N LYS A 15 24.45 -7.22 6.30
CA LYS A 15 25.61 -8.04 6.69
C LYS A 15 26.79 -7.82 5.74
N SER A 16 26.55 -7.79 4.44
CA SER A 16 27.58 -7.57 3.42
C SER A 16 28.16 -6.14 3.47
N ALA A 17 27.37 -5.15 3.86
CA ALA A 17 27.83 -3.77 4.00
C ALA A 17 28.82 -3.59 5.16
N ASN A 18 28.87 -4.54 6.11
CA ASN A 18 29.76 -4.53 7.27
C ASN A 18 29.78 -3.19 8.03
N ASN A 19 28.63 -2.54 8.14
CA ASN A 19 28.48 -1.23 8.78
C ASN A 19 27.46 -1.32 9.92
N GLY A 20 27.97 -1.41 11.16
CA GLY A 20 27.14 -1.53 12.35
C GLY A 20 26.13 -0.38 12.55
N LYS A 21 26.36 0.79 11.95
CA LYS A 21 25.44 1.94 12.08
C LYS A 21 24.10 1.70 11.39
N ILE A 22 24.08 0.90 10.31
CA ILE A 22 22.87 0.63 9.53
C ILE A 22 22.24 -0.74 9.84
N ASN A 23 22.81 -1.49 10.78
CA ASN A 23 22.18 -2.70 11.28
C ASN A 23 20.93 -2.37 12.11
N SER A 24 20.02 -3.34 12.26
CA SER A 24 18.85 -3.19 13.13
C SER A 24 19.24 -2.72 14.53
N GLY A 25 18.54 -1.71 15.05
CA GLY A 25 18.88 -1.01 16.31
C GLY A 25 20.00 0.03 16.21
N GLY A 26 20.71 0.10 15.08
CA GLY A 26 21.76 1.08 14.82
C GLY A 26 21.25 2.50 14.59
N SER A 27 22.14 3.47 14.78
CA SER A 27 21.81 4.90 14.66
C SER A 27 21.37 5.32 13.27
N GLY A 28 21.76 4.60 12.22
CA GLY A 28 21.39 4.81 10.82
C GLY A 28 20.24 3.93 10.32
N PHE A 29 19.83 2.89 11.05
CA PHE A 29 18.70 2.05 10.64
C PHE A 29 17.37 2.69 10.99
N LEU A 30 16.43 2.70 10.06
CA LEU A 30 15.08 3.20 10.27
C LEU A 30 14.05 2.25 9.67
N ASP A 31 13.18 1.75 10.54
CA ASP A 31 11.95 1.07 10.17
C ASP A 31 10.79 2.07 10.39
N VAL A 32 10.05 2.39 9.33
CA VAL A 32 8.94 3.36 9.41
C VAL A 32 7.60 2.70 9.69
N SER A 33 7.49 1.37 9.64
CA SER A 33 6.25 0.68 10.02
C SER A 33 5.96 0.82 11.51
N GLY A 34 6.96 1.10 12.34
CA GLY A 34 6.82 1.27 13.79
C GLY A 34 5.95 2.47 14.22
N VAL A 35 5.62 3.40 13.30
CA VAL A 35 4.69 4.52 13.56
C VAL A 35 3.32 4.33 12.92
N VAL A 36 3.07 3.16 12.33
CA VAL A 36 1.80 2.80 11.70
C VAL A 36 1.18 1.61 12.42
N THR A 37 -0.13 1.62 12.62
CA THR A 37 -0.86 0.43 13.05
C THR A 37 -1.02 -0.51 11.87
N LEU A 38 -0.26 -1.60 11.86
CA LEU A 38 -0.37 -2.61 10.81
C LEU A 38 -1.70 -3.36 10.88
N ILE A 39 -2.33 -3.59 9.72
CA ILE A 39 -3.57 -4.34 9.57
C ILE A 39 -3.31 -5.73 9.00
N ASP A 40 -4.35 -6.56 8.92
CA ASP A 40 -4.32 -7.90 8.29
C ASP A 40 -3.23 -8.83 8.87
N LYS A 41 -2.95 -8.69 10.18
CA LYS A 41 -1.98 -9.53 10.88
C LYS A 41 -2.46 -10.99 10.91
N PRO A 42 -1.71 -11.94 10.35
CA PRO A 42 -2.14 -13.32 10.28
C PRO A 42 -2.16 -13.96 11.69
N LYS A 43 -3.16 -14.79 11.96
CA LYS A 43 -3.27 -15.52 13.23
C LYS A 43 -2.20 -16.62 13.37
N ASN A 44 -1.79 -17.20 12.25
CA ASN A 44 -0.77 -18.23 12.16
C ASN A 44 0.18 -17.91 11.01
N VAL A 45 1.46 -18.23 11.16
CA VAL A 45 2.47 -18.00 10.14
C VAL A 45 2.92 -19.34 9.57
N SER A 46 2.79 -19.52 8.26
CA SER A 46 3.27 -20.68 7.52
C SER A 46 3.60 -20.28 6.09
N ARG A 47 4.62 -20.90 5.50
CA ARG A 47 4.96 -20.73 4.07
C ARG A 47 3.81 -21.15 3.14
N ALA A 48 2.88 -21.98 3.62
CA ALA A 48 1.69 -22.36 2.87
C ALA A 48 0.71 -21.20 2.64
N TYR A 49 0.87 -20.07 3.34
CA TYR A 49 0.02 -18.89 3.19
C TYR A 49 0.55 -17.88 2.15
N GLY A 50 1.60 -18.23 1.39
CA GLY A 50 2.21 -17.33 0.41
C GLY A 50 3.17 -16.33 1.04
N ASP A 51 3.34 -15.18 0.37
CA ASP A 51 4.21 -14.08 0.79
C ASP A 51 3.58 -13.25 1.91
N ILE A 52 3.26 -13.91 3.02
CA ILE A 52 2.70 -13.25 4.20
C ILE A 52 3.78 -12.55 5.02
N HIS A 53 3.38 -11.42 5.60
CA HIS A 53 4.17 -10.66 6.54
C HIS A 53 3.62 -10.89 7.96
N PRO A 54 4.31 -11.69 8.81
CA PRO A 54 3.91 -11.95 10.20
C PRO A 54 3.47 -10.75 11.04
N ASP A 55 4.00 -9.56 10.76
CA ASP A 55 3.64 -8.33 11.49
C ASP A 55 2.37 -7.64 10.95
N GLY A 56 1.88 -8.05 9.78
CA GLY A 56 0.72 -7.49 9.08
C GLY A 56 1.06 -6.97 7.69
N ASN A 57 0.05 -6.50 6.97
CA ASN A 57 0.17 -6.01 5.60
C ASN A 57 1.16 -4.82 5.52
N PRO A 58 2.22 -4.87 4.70
CA PRO A 58 3.24 -3.82 4.64
C PRO A 58 2.88 -2.63 3.75
N HIS A 59 1.76 -2.67 3.02
CA HIS A 59 1.40 -1.68 2.00
C HIS A 59 0.77 -0.40 2.57
N PHE A 60 1.22 0.02 3.76
CA PHE A 60 0.63 1.12 4.53
C PHE A 60 0.78 2.51 3.89
N ALA A 61 1.74 2.70 2.99
CA ALA A 61 1.96 3.98 2.32
C ALA A 61 0.84 4.35 1.32
N THR A 62 -0.03 3.39 0.95
CA THR A 62 -1.18 3.65 0.08
C THR A 62 -2.25 4.53 0.74
N ASP A 63 -2.27 4.59 2.08
CA ASP A 63 -3.09 5.53 2.83
C ASP A 63 -2.31 6.81 3.16
N ILE A 64 -2.82 7.94 2.66
CA ILE A 64 -2.25 9.27 2.87
C ILE A 64 -2.12 9.64 4.35
N HIS A 65 -2.98 9.12 5.23
CA HIS A 65 -2.95 9.42 6.66
C HIS A 65 -1.69 8.87 7.35
N ASN A 66 -1.07 7.83 6.79
CA ASN A 66 0.16 7.25 7.32
C ASN A 66 1.41 8.08 6.97
N ILE A 67 1.34 8.96 5.97
CA ILE A 67 2.52 9.65 5.46
C ILE A 67 3.04 10.74 6.39
N ILE A 68 2.15 11.45 7.09
CA ILE A 68 2.56 12.49 8.05
C ILE A 68 3.36 11.89 9.21
N PRO A 69 2.91 10.83 9.93
CA PRO A 69 3.72 10.22 10.99
C PRO A 69 5.02 9.61 10.46
N ILE A 70 5.01 9.01 9.26
CA ILE A 70 6.24 8.49 8.61
C ILE A 70 7.24 9.62 8.37
N ALA A 71 6.81 10.74 7.77
CA ALA A 71 7.67 11.89 7.49
C ALA A 71 8.22 12.52 8.78
N LYS A 72 7.41 12.56 9.85
CA LYS A 72 7.87 13.02 11.16
C LYS A 72 9.00 12.16 11.69
N LEU A 73 8.84 10.84 11.63
CA LEU A 73 9.85 9.88 12.07
C LEU A 73 11.15 10.03 11.26
N ILE A 74 11.04 10.16 9.94
CA ILE A 74 12.19 10.41 9.05
C ILE A 74 12.91 11.70 9.46
N SER A 75 12.17 12.80 9.66
CA SER A 75 12.74 14.08 10.10
C SER A 75 13.47 13.96 11.45
N MET A 76 12.89 13.23 12.41
CA MET A 76 13.51 12.99 13.71
C MET A 76 14.80 12.19 13.57
N LYS A 77 14.78 11.13 12.75
CA LYS A 77 15.95 10.28 12.51
C LYS A 77 17.09 11.05 11.84
N LEU A 78 16.78 11.83 10.80
CA LEU A 78 17.76 12.69 10.13
C LEU A 78 18.36 13.70 11.11
N SER A 79 17.56 14.28 12.00
CA SER A 79 18.04 15.23 13.02
C SER A 79 18.97 14.58 14.07
N ILE A 80 18.84 13.27 14.31
CA ILE A 80 19.74 12.52 15.20
C ILE A 80 21.06 12.20 14.48
N ILE A 81 20.98 11.81 13.21
CA ILE A 81 22.15 11.41 12.40
C ILE A 81 22.98 12.63 11.99
N ASP A 82 22.32 13.75 11.70
CA ASP A 82 22.93 15.01 11.28
C ASP A 82 22.36 16.19 12.08
N PRO A 83 22.85 16.40 13.32
CA PRO A 83 22.35 17.46 14.19
C PRO A 83 22.59 18.87 13.64
N SER A 84 23.59 19.06 12.78
CA SER A 84 23.94 20.37 12.22
C SER A 84 22.87 20.92 11.28
N HIS A 85 22.09 20.03 10.64
CA HIS A 85 20.98 20.37 9.74
C HIS A 85 19.60 20.13 10.36
N LYS A 86 19.52 19.88 11.68
CA LYS A 86 18.26 19.61 12.39
C LYS A 86 17.16 20.64 12.10
N SER A 87 17.48 21.93 12.15
CA SER A 87 16.51 23.01 11.90
C SER A 87 15.94 22.95 10.48
N THR A 88 16.75 22.56 9.49
CA THR A 88 16.32 22.35 8.10
C THR A 88 15.36 21.18 7.99
N TYR A 89 15.66 20.04 8.61
CA TYR A 89 14.75 18.87 8.58
C TYR A 89 13.41 19.19 9.25
N GLU A 90 13.43 19.85 10.41
CA GLU A 90 12.21 20.25 11.11
C GLU A 90 11.36 21.25 10.32
N ALA A 91 11.99 22.23 9.64
CA ALA A 91 11.30 23.18 8.78
C ALA A 91 10.67 22.49 7.55
N ASN A 92 11.43 21.59 6.91
CA ASN A 92 10.95 20.80 5.78
C ASN A 92 9.78 19.91 6.17
N TYR A 93 9.86 19.22 7.31
CA TYR A 93 8.76 18.42 7.85
C TYR A 93 7.51 19.26 8.09
N LYS A 94 7.63 20.44 8.72
CA LYS A 94 6.47 21.32 8.94
C LYS A 94 5.80 21.72 7.63
N SER A 95 6.59 22.15 6.64
CA SER A 95 6.06 22.50 5.31
C SER A 95 5.39 21.31 4.62
N PHE A 96 6.02 20.14 4.67
CA PHE A 96 5.51 18.90 4.12
C PHE A 96 4.19 18.47 4.79
N ALA A 97 4.14 18.48 6.12
CA ALA A 97 2.96 18.09 6.89
C ALA A 97 1.76 18.98 6.53
N THR A 98 1.92 20.30 6.46
CA THR A 98 0.86 21.22 6.03
C THR A 98 0.34 20.88 4.63
N LYS A 99 1.23 20.61 3.66
CA LYS A 99 0.82 20.22 2.29
C LYS A 99 0.02 18.92 2.30
N MET A 100 0.47 17.91 3.04
CA MET A 100 -0.20 16.61 3.12
C MET A 100 -1.54 16.68 3.87
N GLU A 101 -1.65 17.51 4.91
CA GLU A 101 -2.92 17.77 5.61
C GLU A 101 -3.94 18.43 4.68
N ASP A 102 -3.52 19.43 3.89
CA ASP A 102 -4.40 20.10 2.94
C ASP A 102 -4.81 19.18 1.78
N LEU A 103 -3.90 18.32 1.30
CA LEU A 103 -4.23 17.29 0.33
C LEU A 103 -5.23 16.28 0.90
N THR A 104 -5.01 15.80 2.12
CA THR A 104 -5.92 14.89 2.82
C THR A 104 -7.33 15.49 2.91
N LYS A 105 -7.45 16.78 3.27
CA LYS A 105 -8.74 17.50 3.29
C LYS A 105 -9.41 17.55 1.91
N LYS A 106 -8.64 17.83 0.85
CA LYS A 106 -9.17 17.88 -0.54
C LYS A 106 -9.67 16.52 -1.00
N LEU A 107 -8.95 15.44 -0.69
CA LEU A 107 -9.31 14.09 -1.10
C LEU A 107 -10.49 13.52 -0.30
N LYS A 108 -10.76 14.03 0.91
CA LYS A 108 -11.89 13.59 1.75
C LYS A 108 -13.21 13.53 0.98
N THR A 109 -13.56 14.56 0.20
CA THR A 109 -14.82 14.59 -0.57
C THR A 109 -14.88 13.49 -1.61
N GLN A 110 -13.74 13.24 -2.29
CA GLN A 110 -13.63 12.19 -3.28
C GLN A 110 -13.80 10.81 -2.64
N TYR A 111 -13.20 10.58 -1.48
CA TYR A 111 -13.37 9.33 -0.73
C TYR A 111 -14.80 9.11 -0.25
N GLN A 112 -15.49 10.16 0.21
CA GLN A 112 -16.90 10.03 0.58
C GLN A 112 -17.79 9.61 -0.59
N SER A 113 -17.43 9.95 -1.83
CA SER A 113 -18.22 9.57 -3.01
C SER A 113 -18.23 8.06 -3.28
N CYS A 114 -17.25 7.32 -2.78
CA CYS A 114 -17.12 5.88 -3.01
C CYS A 114 -17.21 5.04 -1.72
N LYS A 115 -17.62 5.64 -0.60
CA LYS A 115 -17.86 4.90 0.64
C LYS A 115 -18.96 3.84 0.45
N GLY A 116 -18.70 2.62 0.91
CA GLY A 116 -19.56 1.44 0.75
C GLY A 116 -19.49 0.80 -0.63
N LYS A 117 -18.64 1.32 -1.54
CA LYS A 117 -18.38 0.67 -2.82
C LYS A 117 -17.67 -0.66 -2.56
N LYS A 118 -18.06 -1.69 -3.31
CA LYS A 118 -17.40 -3.00 -3.31
C LYS A 118 -16.39 -3.11 -4.44
N VAL A 119 -15.22 -3.64 -4.16
CA VAL A 119 -14.15 -3.90 -5.11
C VAL A 119 -13.58 -5.30 -4.94
N VAL A 120 -12.86 -5.77 -5.96
CA VAL A 120 -11.92 -6.89 -5.89
C VAL A 120 -10.54 -6.33 -6.20
N GLN A 121 -9.48 -6.84 -5.57
CA GLN A 121 -8.11 -6.45 -5.91
C GLN A 121 -7.38 -7.61 -6.60
N TYR A 122 -6.30 -7.31 -7.33
CA TYR A 122 -5.42 -8.38 -7.82
C TYR A 122 -4.67 -9.01 -6.64
N HIS A 123 -3.96 -8.15 -5.91
CA HIS A 123 -3.17 -8.43 -4.71
C HIS A 123 -3.63 -7.52 -3.57
N GLU A 124 -3.41 -7.92 -2.30
CA GLU A 124 -3.77 -7.17 -1.08
C GLU A 124 -2.89 -5.92 -0.86
N LEU A 125 -2.88 -5.03 -1.85
CA LEU A 125 -2.00 -3.88 -1.90
C LEU A 125 -2.67 -2.61 -1.38
N PHE A 126 -3.98 -2.43 -1.64
CA PHE A 126 -4.66 -1.16 -1.37
C PHE A 126 -5.47 -1.18 -0.07
N ASN A 127 -5.37 -2.23 0.76
CA ASN A 127 -6.19 -2.44 1.96
C ASN A 127 -6.24 -1.22 2.90
N TYR A 128 -5.10 -0.54 3.10
CA TYR A 128 -5.05 0.69 3.90
C TYR A 128 -5.85 1.83 3.28
N ALA A 129 -5.69 2.07 1.98
CA ALA A 129 -6.47 3.06 1.25
C ALA A 129 -7.98 2.71 1.27
N LEU A 130 -8.34 1.44 1.04
CA LEU A 130 -9.73 0.98 1.08
C LEU A 130 -10.36 1.21 2.46
N ASN A 131 -9.65 0.85 3.53
CA ASN A 131 -10.10 1.08 4.91
C ASN A 131 -10.28 2.58 5.21
N ALA A 132 -9.33 3.42 4.80
CA ALA A 132 -9.41 4.87 4.99
C ALA A 132 -10.62 5.49 4.27
N TYR A 133 -11.06 4.91 3.16
CA TYR A 133 -12.13 5.44 2.32
C TYR A 133 -13.47 4.73 2.55
N GLY A 134 -13.49 3.70 3.39
CA GLY A 134 -14.66 2.86 3.64
C GLY A 134 -15.13 2.12 2.39
N VAL A 135 -14.19 1.71 1.53
CA VAL A 135 -14.43 0.86 0.36
C VAL A 135 -14.26 -0.59 0.82
N GLU A 136 -15.22 -1.45 0.46
CA GLU A 136 -15.24 -2.85 0.86
C GLU A 136 -14.47 -3.69 -0.17
N ASP A 137 -13.38 -4.33 0.25
CA ASP A 137 -12.78 -5.42 -0.53
C ASP A 137 -13.54 -6.72 -0.27
N ILE A 138 -14.05 -7.34 -1.33
CA ILE A 138 -14.79 -8.61 -1.24
C ILE A 138 -13.94 -9.82 -1.59
N GLY A 139 -12.68 -9.63 -2.01
CA GLY A 139 -11.76 -10.71 -2.31
C GLY A 139 -10.69 -10.34 -3.33
N ASN A 140 -9.72 -11.24 -3.45
CA ASN A 140 -8.53 -11.04 -4.27
C ASN A 140 -8.45 -12.05 -5.43
N ILE A 141 -7.87 -11.60 -6.55
CA ILE A 141 -7.55 -12.49 -7.68
C ILE A 141 -6.53 -13.52 -7.22
N GLU A 142 -5.45 -13.09 -6.57
CA GLU A 142 -4.59 -14.02 -5.85
C GLU A 142 -5.35 -14.57 -4.63
N PRO A 143 -5.49 -15.90 -4.46
CA PRO A 143 -6.11 -16.46 -3.26
C PRO A 143 -5.29 -16.17 -1.99
N LEU A 144 -3.98 -15.99 -2.16
CA LEU A 144 -3.01 -15.66 -1.13
C LEU A 144 -1.90 -14.83 -1.78
N PRO A 145 -1.25 -13.90 -1.04
CA PRO A 145 -0.15 -13.08 -1.56
C PRO A 145 0.90 -13.91 -2.31
N GLY A 146 1.14 -13.60 -3.59
CA GLY A 146 2.16 -14.26 -4.43
C GLY A 146 1.77 -15.65 -4.95
N ILE A 147 0.56 -16.13 -4.65
CA ILE A 147 0.05 -17.41 -5.14
C ILE A 147 -0.83 -17.18 -6.36
N THR A 148 -0.45 -17.77 -7.49
CA THR A 148 -1.25 -17.69 -8.73
C THR A 148 -2.63 -18.33 -8.54
N PRO A 149 -3.73 -17.71 -9.03
CA PRO A 149 -5.06 -18.28 -8.90
C PRO A 149 -5.23 -19.61 -9.65
N SER A 150 -5.94 -20.54 -9.02
CA SER A 150 -6.47 -21.71 -9.72
C SER A 150 -7.73 -21.37 -10.51
N SER A 151 -8.08 -22.19 -11.50
CA SER A 151 -9.35 -22.05 -12.24
C SER A 151 -10.58 -22.12 -11.31
N LYS A 152 -10.51 -22.94 -10.26
CA LYS A 152 -11.58 -23.06 -9.26
C LYS A 152 -11.77 -21.74 -8.51
N HIS A 153 -10.69 -21.20 -7.95
CA HIS A 153 -10.70 -19.90 -7.25
C HIS A 153 -11.23 -18.78 -8.15
N THR A 154 -10.76 -18.73 -9.39
CA THR A 154 -11.18 -17.73 -10.37
C THR A 154 -12.70 -17.79 -10.63
N LEU A 155 -13.27 -18.99 -10.75
CA LEU A 155 -14.72 -19.18 -10.95
C LEU A 155 -15.52 -18.79 -9.70
N GLU A 156 -15.04 -19.14 -8.50
CA GLU A 156 -15.65 -18.75 -7.23
C GLU A 156 -15.68 -17.22 -7.08
N LEU A 157 -14.57 -16.54 -7.40
CA LEU A 157 -14.49 -15.08 -7.39
C LEU A 157 -15.45 -14.44 -8.40
N ILE A 158 -15.53 -14.96 -9.64
CA ILE A 158 -16.50 -14.48 -10.65
C ILE A 158 -17.94 -14.59 -10.14
N ASN A 159 -18.30 -15.69 -9.48
CA ASN A 159 -19.64 -15.88 -8.94
C ASN A 159 -19.92 -14.90 -7.79
N SER A 160 -18.98 -14.76 -6.84
CA SER A 160 -19.08 -13.79 -5.75
C SER A 160 -19.25 -12.35 -6.26
N MET A 161 -18.46 -11.96 -7.28
CA MET A 161 -18.59 -10.65 -7.91
C MET A 161 -19.97 -10.42 -8.55
N ARG A 162 -20.57 -11.45 -9.16
CA ARG A 162 -21.91 -11.34 -9.76
C ARG A 162 -22.99 -11.22 -8.68
N GLU A 163 -22.94 -12.07 -7.67
CA GLU A 163 -23.90 -12.08 -6.55
C GLU A 163 -23.90 -10.76 -5.79
N GLN A 164 -22.71 -10.19 -5.57
CA GLN A 164 -22.53 -8.93 -4.85
C GLN A 164 -22.53 -7.69 -5.76
N ASN A 165 -22.80 -7.86 -7.06
CA ASN A 165 -22.84 -6.80 -8.07
C ASN A 165 -21.58 -5.91 -8.11
N VAL A 166 -20.39 -6.51 -7.96
CA VAL A 166 -19.10 -5.80 -7.96
C VAL A 166 -18.72 -5.37 -9.37
N LYS A 167 -18.39 -4.09 -9.53
CA LYS A 167 -18.14 -3.47 -10.85
C LYS A 167 -16.70 -3.01 -11.07
N THR A 168 -15.82 -3.22 -10.10
CA THR A 168 -14.45 -2.72 -10.16
C THR A 168 -13.47 -3.78 -9.68
N ILE A 169 -12.44 -4.01 -10.50
CA ILE A 169 -11.26 -4.80 -10.17
C ILE A 169 -10.09 -3.81 -10.08
N LEU A 170 -9.42 -3.74 -8.93
CA LEU A 170 -8.22 -2.94 -8.71
C LEU A 170 -6.99 -3.76 -9.09
N GLN A 171 -6.24 -3.24 -10.05
CA GLN A 171 -5.07 -3.89 -10.65
C GLN A 171 -3.84 -3.03 -10.36
N ASP A 172 -2.79 -3.59 -9.78
CA ASP A 172 -1.49 -2.90 -9.72
C ASP A 172 -0.74 -3.02 -11.05
N VAL A 173 0.41 -2.35 -11.16
CA VAL A 173 1.18 -2.30 -12.42
C VAL A 173 2.14 -3.48 -12.61
N TYR A 174 2.41 -4.25 -11.56
CA TYR A 174 3.43 -5.29 -11.55
C TYR A 174 2.88 -6.65 -11.98
N HIS A 175 1.66 -6.97 -11.55
CA HIS A 175 1.04 -8.25 -11.86
C HIS A 175 0.50 -8.32 -13.29
N GLU A 176 0.33 -9.56 -13.75
CA GLU A 176 -0.15 -9.84 -15.09
C GLU A 176 -1.63 -9.42 -15.25
N LYS A 177 -2.00 -8.87 -16.42
CA LYS A 177 -3.32 -8.26 -16.63
C LYS A 177 -4.36 -9.21 -17.24
N LYS A 178 -3.96 -10.40 -17.69
CA LYS A 178 -4.83 -11.34 -18.42
C LYS A 178 -5.90 -11.91 -17.52
N THR A 179 -5.59 -12.29 -16.28
CA THR A 179 -6.59 -12.85 -15.34
C THR A 179 -7.61 -11.80 -14.93
N ALA A 180 -7.16 -10.59 -14.57
CA ALA A 180 -8.07 -9.48 -14.27
C ALA A 180 -8.97 -9.14 -15.47
N LYS A 181 -8.40 -9.11 -16.70
CA LYS A 181 -9.18 -8.92 -17.93
C LYS A 181 -10.19 -10.05 -18.16
N PHE A 182 -9.79 -11.30 -17.97
CA PHE A 182 -10.69 -12.44 -18.12
C PHE A 182 -11.88 -12.36 -17.16
N ILE A 183 -11.63 -12.05 -15.89
CA ILE A 183 -12.69 -11.88 -14.88
C ILE A 183 -13.59 -10.70 -15.26
N ALA A 184 -13.03 -9.56 -15.68
CA ALA A 184 -13.78 -8.41 -16.16
C ALA A 184 -14.71 -8.77 -17.33
N ASP A 185 -14.19 -9.47 -18.34
CA ASP A 185 -14.97 -9.91 -19.51
C ASP A 185 -16.12 -10.87 -19.13
N LYS A 186 -15.99 -11.63 -18.02
CA LYS A 186 -17.04 -12.53 -17.51
C LYS A 186 -18.04 -11.87 -16.57
N THR A 187 -17.68 -10.79 -15.90
CA THR A 187 -18.50 -10.13 -14.86
C THR A 187 -19.11 -8.81 -15.31
N GLY A 188 -18.56 -8.21 -16.38
CA GLY A 188 -18.86 -6.84 -16.78
C GLY A 188 -18.21 -5.79 -15.87
N ALA A 189 -17.32 -6.19 -14.96
CA ALA A 189 -16.55 -5.26 -14.15
C ALA A 189 -15.50 -4.51 -14.99
N LYS A 190 -15.09 -3.33 -14.52
CA LYS A 190 -13.99 -2.57 -15.11
C LYS A 190 -12.70 -2.85 -14.36
N VAL A 191 -11.61 -3.08 -15.09
CA VAL A 191 -10.26 -3.12 -14.52
C VAL A 191 -9.74 -1.69 -14.36
N SER A 192 -9.41 -1.32 -13.13
CA SER A 192 -8.83 -0.05 -12.75
C SER A 192 -7.37 -0.26 -12.37
N ILE A 193 -6.44 0.27 -13.15
CA ILE A 193 -5.01 0.16 -12.82
C ILE A 193 -4.70 1.20 -11.74
N VAL A 194 -4.47 0.84 -10.49
CA VAL A 194 -4.17 1.80 -9.41
C VAL A 194 -2.65 1.84 -9.19
N PRO A 195 -2.01 3.02 -9.12
CA PRO A 195 -0.58 3.08 -8.82
C PRO A 195 -0.32 2.61 -7.39
N GLN A 196 0.72 1.81 -7.22
CA GLN A 196 1.20 1.34 -5.92
C GLN A 196 2.29 2.23 -5.31
N ASP A 197 2.92 3.08 -6.12
CA ASP A 197 3.96 4.03 -5.69
C ASP A 197 4.01 5.24 -6.65
N VAL A 198 4.76 6.28 -6.25
CA VAL A 198 5.12 7.41 -7.11
C VAL A 198 5.91 6.91 -8.33
N GLY A 199 5.53 7.38 -9.51
CA GLY A 199 6.12 6.98 -10.79
C GLY A 199 5.66 5.61 -11.31
N ALA A 200 4.76 4.92 -10.61
CA ALA A 200 4.25 3.61 -11.05
C ALA A 200 3.44 3.67 -12.35
N VAL A 201 2.81 4.81 -12.63
CA VAL A 201 2.01 5.07 -13.84
C VAL A 201 2.20 6.53 -14.26
N ASP A 202 2.01 6.80 -15.55
CA ASP A 202 2.05 8.16 -16.09
C ASP A 202 1.07 9.08 -15.33
N GLY A 203 1.60 10.22 -14.88
CA GLY A 203 0.84 11.24 -14.15
C GLY A 203 0.73 11.02 -12.64
N ALA A 204 1.38 9.99 -12.08
CA ALA A 204 1.58 9.83 -10.63
C ALA A 204 3.02 10.23 -10.24
N ASP A 205 3.47 11.39 -10.72
CA ASP A 205 4.89 11.80 -10.73
C ASP A 205 5.42 12.28 -9.37
N ASP A 206 4.52 12.61 -8.45
CA ASP A 206 4.81 13.01 -7.08
C ASP A 206 3.74 12.49 -6.11
N LEU A 207 3.91 12.72 -4.80
CA LEU A 207 2.95 12.28 -3.80
C LEU A 207 1.56 12.88 -4.00
N GLU A 208 1.46 14.14 -4.46
CA GLU A 208 0.16 14.79 -4.63
C GLU A 208 -0.65 14.13 -5.75
N SER A 209 -0.02 13.99 -6.91
CA SER A 209 -0.59 13.33 -8.09
C SER A 209 -0.83 11.84 -7.86
N PHE A 210 0.07 11.15 -7.15
CA PHE A 210 -0.11 9.77 -6.70
C PHE A 210 -1.40 9.60 -5.88
N TYR A 211 -1.58 10.32 -4.77
CA TYR A 211 -2.77 10.15 -3.93
C TYR A 211 -4.07 10.57 -4.62
N LYS A 212 -4.03 11.64 -5.45
CA LYS A 212 -5.17 12.01 -6.30
C LYS A 212 -5.57 10.88 -7.24
N MET A 213 -4.58 10.21 -7.84
CA MET A 213 -4.82 9.12 -8.78
C MET A 213 -5.30 7.86 -8.09
N VAL A 214 -4.73 7.50 -6.93
CA VAL A 214 -5.24 6.41 -6.07
C VAL A 214 -6.72 6.66 -5.74
N ALA A 215 -7.06 7.86 -5.26
CA ALA A 215 -8.43 8.24 -4.96
C ALA A 215 -9.35 8.13 -6.18
N GLN A 216 -8.92 8.66 -7.32
CA GLN A 216 -9.70 8.66 -8.55
C GLN A 216 -9.98 7.26 -9.05
N ARG A 217 -8.95 6.41 -9.09
CA ARG A 217 -9.04 5.07 -9.69
C ARG A 217 -9.72 4.06 -8.79
N ILE A 218 -9.72 4.26 -7.47
CA ILE A 218 -10.54 3.48 -6.53
C ILE A 218 -12.02 3.91 -6.62
N CYS A 219 -12.30 5.22 -6.63
CA CYS A 219 -13.66 5.75 -6.54
C CYS A 219 -14.43 5.84 -7.87
N GLN A 220 -13.82 5.55 -9.03
CA GLN A 220 -14.45 5.66 -10.37
C GLN A 220 -15.64 4.75 -10.64
#